data_AF-A0A2E1KDC1-F1
#
_entry.id   AF-A0A2E1KDC1-F1
#
_cell.length_a   1.000
_cell.length_b   1.000
_cell.length_c   1.000
_cell.angle_alpha   90.00
_cell.angle_beta   90.00
_cell.angle_gamma   90.00
#
_symmetry.space_group_name_H-M   'P 1'
#
loop_
_entity.id
_entity.type
_entity.pdbx_description
1 polymer ?
#
loop_
_entity_poly.entity_id
_entity_poly.type
_entity_poly.pdbx_seq_one_letter_code
_entity_poly.pdbx_strand_id
1 'polypeptide(L)'
;MLNRYFIIDDFYRDPDRLVETALKSPKESSSRGKYAGVMTLDSFLSNEQRLFFENLLDEKPINSATQLNGRIRFSTPGDYYKQNIHFDGGKTRWSGVVYLSKNHPEVEGTNFWENRKTGLEEIPRTEEGSIKHGLNTKEKIKNLLEIEGVDDSYWKKTFSVPYKYNRLVLFRPWLFHSPGQAFGDSIESSRIVQTLFLAL
;
A
#
# COMPACT_ATOMS: atom_id res chain seq x y z
N MET A 1 -9.45 -10.34 -19.48
CA MET A 1 -9.36 -9.02 -18.83
C MET A 1 -8.59 -9.23 -17.53
N LEU A 2 -7.44 -8.57 -17.31
CA LEU A 2 -6.69 -8.72 -16.05
C LEU A 2 -7.32 -7.79 -15.01
N ASN A 3 -7.77 -8.34 -13.88
CA ASN A 3 -8.28 -7.51 -12.78
C ASN A 3 -7.19 -6.53 -12.32
N ARG A 4 -7.56 -5.24 -12.21
CA ARG A 4 -6.67 -4.17 -11.71
C ARG A 4 -6.63 -4.14 -10.18
N TYR A 5 -7.70 -4.57 -9.54
CA TYR A 5 -7.85 -4.63 -8.09
C TYR A 5 -8.84 -5.73 -7.68
N PHE A 6 -8.71 -6.17 -6.42
CA PHE A 6 -9.66 -6.98 -5.67
C PHE A 6 -9.95 -6.27 -4.35
N ILE A 7 -11.23 -6.22 -3.98
CA ILE A 7 -11.68 -5.66 -2.70
C ILE A 7 -12.48 -6.75 -2.00
N ILE A 8 -11.99 -7.18 -0.83
CA ILE A 8 -12.55 -8.32 -0.11
C ILE A 8 -12.80 -7.87 1.32
N ASP A 9 -14.05 -7.91 1.74
CA ASP A 9 -14.45 -7.65 3.12
C ASP A 9 -14.29 -8.91 3.96
N ASP A 10 -14.17 -8.71 5.27
CA ASP A 10 -14.09 -9.78 6.26
C ASP A 10 -12.93 -10.77 6.00
N PHE A 11 -11.78 -10.23 5.58
CA PHE A 11 -10.63 -11.01 5.11
C PHE A 11 -10.06 -11.95 6.19
N TYR A 12 -9.81 -11.42 7.39
CA TYR A 12 -9.38 -12.23 8.52
C TYR A 12 -10.57 -12.75 9.31
N ARG A 13 -10.47 -13.99 9.79
CA ARG A 13 -11.45 -14.55 10.74
C ARG A 13 -11.40 -13.88 12.11
N ASP A 14 -10.21 -13.49 12.55
CA ASP A 14 -9.97 -12.84 13.85
C ASP A 14 -8.95 -11.69 13.72
N PRO A 15 -9.37 -10.55 13.13
CA PRO A 15 -8.50 -9.39 12.96
C PRO A 15 -8.16 -8.71 14.30
N ASP A 16 -9.01 -8.87 15.32
CA ASP A 16 -8.80 -8.29 16.66
C ASP A 16 -7.52 -8.88 17.29
N ARG A 17 -7.38 -10.21 17.25
CA ARG A 17 -6.18 -10.89 17.78
C ARG A 17 -4.89 -10.52 17.03
N LEU A 18 -4.98 -10.33 15.70
CA LEU A 18 -3.86 -9.86 14.90
C LEU A 18 -3.40 -8.48 15.37
N VAL A 19 -4.34 -7.54 15.51
CA VAL A 19 -4.04 -6.17 15.97
C VAL A 19 -3.46 -6.17 17.37
N GLU A 20 -4.05 -6.93 18.30
CA GLU A 20 -3.55 -7.03 19.68
C GLU A 20 -2.10 -7.54 19.72
N THR A 21 -1.79 -8.55 18.91
CA THR A 21 -0.43 -9.11 18.83
C THR A 21 0.53 -8.07 18.25
N ALA A 22 0.17 -7.42 17.14
CA ALA A 22 0.99 -6.41 16.49
C ALA A 22 1.27 -5.18 17.39
N LEU A 23 0.29 -4.77 18.20
CA LEU A 23 0.46 -3.69 19.18
C LEU A 23 1.50 -4.05 20.25
N LYS A 24 1.63 -5.33 20.63
CA LYS A 24 2.61 -5.80 21.61
C LYS A 24 3.99 -6.12 21.00
N SER A 25 4.06 -6.35 19.69
CA SER A 25 5.31 -6.69 19.00
C SER A 25 6.31 -5.53 18.95
N PRO A 26 7.62 -5.82 18.86
CA PRO A 26 8.64 -4.82 18.58
C PRO A 26 8.35 -4.04 17.29
N LYS A 27 8.69 -2.76 17.29
CA LYS A 27 8.48 -1.84 16.16
C LYS A 27 9.75 -1.06 15.87
N GLU A 28 9.79 -0.46 14.69
CA GLU A 28 10.77 0.57 14.35
C GLU A 28 10.71 1.73 15.35
N SER A 29 11.86 2.33 15.65
CA SER A 29 11.97 3.34 16.71
C SER A 29 11.38 4.70 16.35
N SER A 30 11.20 5.01 15.06
CA SER A 30 10.62 6.29 14.60
C SER A 30 10.23 6.27 13.12
N SER A 31 9.24 7.08 12.74
CA SER A 31 8.85 7.32 11.34
C SER A 31 9.89 8.19 10.64
N ARG A 32 10.91 7.57 10.03
CA ARG A 32 11.96 8.26 9.24
C ARG A 32 12.10 7.73 7.81
N GLY A 33 11.16 6.85 7.42
CA GLY A 33 11.21 6.12 6.16
C GLY A 33 10.70 6.93 4.96
N LYS A 34 10.51 6.21 3.85
CA LYS A 34 9.85 6.76 2.66
C LYS A 34 8.37 7.04 2.89
N TYR A 35 7.73 6.26 3.75
CA TYR A 35 6.29 6.30 3.98
C TYR A 35 6.00 6.59 5.45
N ALA A 36 4.84 7.19 5.71
CA ALA A 36 4.43 7.65 7.03
C ALA A 36 4.14 6.48 7.98
N GLY A 37 4.61 6.59 9.21
CA GLY A 37 4.33 5.67 10.30
C GLY A 37 5.48 4.74 10.63
N VAL A 38 5.28 3.98 11.70
CA VAL A 38 6.21 2.94 12.16
C VAL A 38 5.68 1.56 11.81
N MET A 39 6.58 0.61 11.53
CA MET A 39 6.21 -0.77 11.22
C MET A 39 6.63 -1.74 12.32
N THR A 40 5.89 -2.83 12.51
CA THR A 40 6.33 -3.99 13.28
C THR A 40 7.62 -4.54 12.74
N LEU A 41 8.47 -5.12 13.59
CA LEU A 41 9.67 -5.81 13.13
C LEU A 41 9.32 -7.10 12.39
N ASP A 42 8.33 -7.82 12.92
CA ASP A 42 7.84 -9.10 12.41
C ASP A 42 6.78 -8.95 11.31
N SER A 43 6.67 -9.99 10.49
CA SER A 43 5.63 -10.17 9.47
C SER A 43 4.52 -11.10 9.98
N PHE A 44 3.28 -10.79 9.65
CA PHE A 44 2.07 -11.48 10.11
C PHE A 44 1.30 -12.13 8.95
N LEU A 45 1.97 -12.99 8.20
CA LEU A 45 1.34 -13.83 7.17
C LEU A 45 1.61 -15.29 7.46
N SER A 46 0.56 -16.10 7.38
CA SER A 46 0.66 -17.55 7.49
C SER A 46 0.51 -18.22 6.11
N ASN A 47 0.74 -19.54 6.08
CA ASN A 47 0.49 -20.34 4.89
C ASN A 47 -0.98 -20.28 4.43
N GLU A 48 -1.93 -20.01 5.34
CA GLU A 48 -3.34 -19.84 4.98
C GLU A 48 -3.53 -18.64 4.05
N GLN A 49 -2.94 -17.48 4.39
CA GLN A 49 -3.03 -16.28 3.53
C GLN A 49 -2.32 -16.52 2.19
N ARG A 50 -1.19 -17.23 2.20
CA ARG A 50 -0.51 -17.62 0.95
C ARG A 50 -1.43 -18.47 0.06
N LEU A 51 -2.02 -19.54 0.59
CA LEU A 51 -2.93 -20.41 -0.16
C LEU A 51 -4.18 -19.66 -0.64
N PHE A 52 -4.69 -18.73 0.17
CA PHE A 52 -5.76 -17.83 -0.24
C PHE A 52 -5.38 -17.02 -1.47
N PHE A 53 -4.21 -16.36 -1.48
CA PHE A 53 -3.76 -15.59 -2.65
C PHE A 53 -3.50 -16.47 -3.86
N GLU A 54 -2.89 -17.64 -3.67
CA GLU A 54 -2.66 -18.59 -4.75
C GLU A 54 -3.97 -19.02 -5.45
N ASN A 55 -5.04 -19.20 -4.68
CA ASN A 55 -6.36 -19.55 -5.21
C ASN A 55 -7.10 -18.34 -5.80
N LEU A 56 -7.05 -17.17 -5.15
CA LEU A 56 -7.69 -15.94 -5.62
C LEU A 56 -7.12 -15.48 -6.96
N LEU A 57 -5.80 -15.60 -7.10
CA LEU A 57 -5.05 -15.06 -8.24
C LEU A 57 -4.85 -16.07 -9.37
N ASP A 58 -5.11 -17.36 -9.11
CA ASP A 58 -4.76 -18.47 -9.99
C ASP A 58 -3.28 -18.44 -10.41
N GLU A 59 -2.43 -18.12 -9.44
CA GLU A 59 -0.98 -17.91 -9.62
C GLU A 59 -0.25 -18.68 -8.52
N LYS A 60 0.72 -19.55 -8.89
CA LYS A 60 1.49 -20.37 -7.93
C LYS A 60 2.96 -20.51 -8.36
N PRO A 61 3.92 -20.51 -7.41
CA PRO A 61 3.76 -20.17 -6.00
C PRO A 61 3.52 -18.68 -5.77
N ILE A 62 2.84 -18.29 -4.68
CA ILE A 62 2.87 -16.89 -4.19
C ILE A 62 3.93 -16.74 -3.11
N ASN A 63 4.88 -15.86 -3.36
CA ASN A 63 6.02 -15.58 -2.50
C ASN A 63 6.05 -14.12 -2.05
N SER A 64 6.89 -13.82 -1.06
CA SER A 64 7.12 -12.45 -0.62
C SER A 64 7.97 -11.68 -1.64
N ALA A 65 7.46 -10.54 -2.10
CA ALA A 65 8.21 -9.64 -2.99
C ALA A 65 9.22 -8.79 -2.22
N THR A 66 8.95 -8.45 -0.96
CA THR A 66 9.76 -7.55 -0.14
C THR A 66 9.80 -8.01 1.32
N GLN A 67 10.74 -7.50 2.11
CA GLN A 67 10.76 -7.73 3.57
C GLN A 67 9.59 -7.03 4.29
N LEU A 68 8.87 -6.14 3.62
CA LEU A 68 7.73 -5.40 4.17
C LEU A 68 6.41 -6.17 4.08
N ASN A 69 6.37 -7.25 3.29
CA ASN A 69 5.18 -8.06 3.13
C ASN A 69 4.73 -8.65 4.48
N GLY A 70 3.46 -8.49 4.80
CA GLY A 70 2.81 -8.96 6.03
C GLY A 70 3.07 -8.14 7.29
N ARG A 71 3.95 -7.13 7.25
CA ARG A 71 4.20 -6.26 8.41
C ARG A 71 3.02 -5.31 8.65
N ILE A 72 2.84 -4.89 9.90
CA ILE A 72 1.79 -3.97 10.31
C ILE A 72 2.39 -2.57 10.46
N ARG A 73 1.74 -1.58 9.86
CA ARG A 73 2.10 -0.17 9.89
C ARG A 73 1.08 0.61 10.70
N PHE A 74 1.58 1.50 11.56
CA PHE A 74 0.82 2.42 12.39
C PHE A 74 1.16 3.84 11.96
N SER A 75 0.17 4.60 11.50
CA SER A 75 0.37 5.95 10.95
C SER A 75 -0.57 6.97 11.61
N THR A 76 0.01 8.03 12.14
CA THR A 76 -0.66 9.21 12.71
C THR A 76 -0.51 10.41 11.75
N PRO A 77 -1.33 11.47 11.88
CA PRO A 77 -1.25 12.65 11.00
C PRO A 77 0.10 13.39 11.04
N GLY A 78 0.86 13.29 12.13
CA GLY A 78 2.15 13.96 12.28
C GLY A 78 3.36 13.19 11.73
N ASP A 79 3.15 11.98 11.21
CA ASP A 79 4.24 11.13 10.78
C ASP A 79 4.92 11.64 9.49
N TYR A 80 6.25 11.68 9.54
CA TYR A 80 7.08 12.07 8.40
C TYR A 80 7.07 11.02 7.28
N TYR A 81 7.09 11.48 6.03
CA TYR A 81 7.27 10.67 4.83
C TYR A 81 8.02 11.45 3.74
N LYS A 82 8.63 10.72 2.81
CA LYS A 82 9.25 11.29 1.58
C LYS A 82 8.42 11.06 0.32
N GLN A 83 7.51 10.08 0.36
CA GLN A 83 6.70 9.65 -0.77
C GLN A 83 5.27 9.41 -0.28
N ASN A 84 4.28 9.86 -1.05
CA ASN A 84 2.86 9.64 -0.77
C ASN A 84 2.16 8.94 -1.94
N ILE A 85 1.96 9.63 -3.07
CA ILE A 85 1.49 9.05 -4.34
C ILE A 85 2.67 8.38 -5.02
N HIS A 86 2.57 7.07 -5.22
CA HIS A 86 3.66 6.24 -5.72
C HIS A 86 3.16 5.01 -6.48
N PHE A 87 4.11 4.21 -6.98
CA PHE A 87 3.88 2.86 -7.45
C PHE A 87 4.88 1.92 -6.76
N ASP A 88 4.57 0.63 -6.73
CA ASP A 88 5.46 -0.39 -6.19
C ASP A 88 6.26 -1.05 -7.31
N GLY A 89 7.56 -0.77 -7.33
CA GLY A 89 8.48 -1.33 -8.32
C GLY A 89 9.02 -2.72 -7.95
N GLY A 90 9.96 -3.19 -8.78
CA GLY A 90 10.72 -4.41 -8.53
C GLY A 90 9.99 -5.67 -8.98
N LYS A 91 10.09 -6.74 -8.18
CA LYS A 91 9.49 -8.07 -8.48
C LYS A 91 8.04 -8.22 -8.01
N THR A 92 7.45 -7.17 -7.45
CA THR A 92 6.07 -7.19 -6.97
C THR A 92 5.11 -7.39 -8.15
N ARG A 93 4.16 -8.31 -7.97
CA ARG A 93 3.10 -8.66 -8.94
C ARG A 93 1.73 -8.19 -8.48
N TRP A 94 1.56 -8.13 -7.16
CA TRP A 94 0.41 -7.56 -6.47
C TRP A 94 0.88 -6.83 -5.22
N SER A 95 0.35 -5.63 -5.05
CA SER A 95 0.45 -4.86 -3.81
C SER A 95 -0.88 -4.86 -3.11
N GLY A 96 -0.89 -4.69 -1.80
CA GLY A 96 -2.14 -4.57 -1.08
C GLY A 96 -2.00 -4.08 0.33
N VAL A 97 -3.16 -3.78 0.91
CA VAL A 97 -3.29 -3.44 2.32
C VAL A 97 -4.51 -4.09 2.91
N VAL A 98 -4.42 -4.47 4.19
CA VAL A 98 -5.58 -4.82 5.01
C VAL A 98 -5.80 -3.71 6.02
N TYR A 99 -7.03 -3.20 6.12
CA TYR A 99 -7.41 -2.15 7.06
C TYR A 99 -7.72 -2.73 8.44
N LEU A 100 -7.03 -2.27 9.48
CA LEU A 100 -7.00 -2.92 10.80
C LEU A 100 -7.31 -1.97 11.97
N SER A 101 -7.71 -0.73 11.71
CA SER A 101 -8.27 0.14 12.77
C SER A 101 -9.76 -0.15 12.89
N LYS A 102 -10.19 -0.76 14.01
CA LYS A 102 -11.61 -1.08 14.24
C LYS A 102 -12.46 0.16 14.45
N ASN A 103 -11.96 1.07 15.29
CA ASN A 103 -12.56 2.37 15.51
C ASN A 103 -11.84 3.37 14.59
N HIS A 104 -12.45 3.70 13.47
CA HIS A 104 -11.90 4.64 12.50
C HIS A 104 -12.95 5.72 12.15
N PRO A 105 -12.53 6.95 11.84
CA PRO A 105 -13.43 7.96 11.28
C PRO A 105 -13.88 7.57 9.87
N GLU A 106 -14.90 8.26 9.34
CA GLU A 106 -15.27 8.14 7.92
C GLU A 106 -14.18 8.78 7.04
N VAL A 107 -13.29 7.94 6.52
CA VAL A 107 -12.15 8.35 5.69
C VAL A 107 -11.92 7.36 4.55
N GLU A 108 -11.19 7.82 3.55
CA GLU A 108 -10.66 6.95 2.49
C GLU A 108 -9.55 6.04 3.04
N GLY A 109 -9.42 4.84 2.47
CA GLY A 109 -8.39 3.88 2.88
C GLY A 109 -7.21 3.82 1.93
N THR A 110 -7.46 3.64 0.63
CA THR A 110 -6.47 3.59 -0.44
C THR A 110 -6.99 4.39 -1.61
N ASN A 111 -6.17 5.32 -2.08
CA ASN A 111 -6.50 6.24 -3.16
C ASN A 111 -5.71 5.88 -4.41
N PHE A 112 -6.33 6.02 -5.58
CA PHE A 112 -5.73 5.81 -6.89
C PHE A 112 -5.77 7.10 -7.70
N TRP A 113 -4.75 7.31 -8.52
CA TRP A 113 -4.45 8.63 -9.07
C TRP A 113 -4.09 8.57 -10.56
N GLU A 114 -4.37 9.67 -11.25
CA GLU A 114 -3.92 9.99 -12.59
C GLU A 114 -3.01 11.21 -12.52
N ASN A 115 -1.80 11.12 -13.09
CA ASN A 115 -0.91 12.27 -13.20
C ASN A 115 -1.46 13.23 -14.26
N ARG A 116 -1.78 14.47 -13.87
CA ARG A 116 -2.45 15.45 -14.75
C ARG A 116 -1.63 15.84 -15.97
N LYS A 117 -0.30 15.84 -15.86
CA LYS A 117 0.61 16.24 -16.94
C LYS A 117 0.72 15.16 -18.00
N THR A 118 0.82 13.90 -17.59
CA THR A 118 1.07 12.77 -18.48
C THR A 118 -0.20 12.00 -18.87
N GLY A 119 -1.29 12.18 -18.12
CA GLY A 119 -2.54 11.41 -18.24
C GLY A 119 -2.41 9.96 -17.79
N LEU A 120 -1.31 9.60 -17.11
CA LEU A 120 -1.03 8.22 -16.71
C LEU A 120 -1.66 7.89 -15.35
N GLU A 121 -2.37 6.77 -15.28
CA GLU A 121 -2.81 6.13 -14.03
C GLU A 121 -1.83 5.06 -13.52
N GLU A 122 -0.85 4.68 -14.33
CA GLU A 122 0.16 3.69 -13.99
C GLU A 122 1.52 4.05 -14.59
N ILE A 123 2.58 3.55 -13.96
CA ILE A 123 3.93 3.69 -14.51
C ILE A 123 4.03 2.88 -15.83
N PRO A 124 4.64 3.43 -16.89
CA PRO A 124 4.86 2.68 -18.12
C PRO A 124 5.69 1.42 -17.86
N ARG A 125 5.25 0.30 -18.43
CA ARG A 125 5.86 -1.03 -18.23
C ARG A 125 6.81 -1.45 -19.35
N THR A 126 6.95 -0.62 -20.37
CA THR A 126 7.89 -0.82 -21.48
C THR A 126 8.88 0.34 -21.53
N GLU A 127 10.08 0.08 -22.03
CA GLU A 127 11.09 1.12 -22.22
C GLU A 127 10.58 2.24 -23.14
N GLU A 128 9.92 1.87 -24.25
CA GLU A 128 9.31 2.82 -25.17
C GLU A 128 8.28 3.72 -24.49
N GLY A 129 7.39 3.15 -23.66
CA GLY A 129 6.42 3.92 -22.90
C GLY A 129 7.08 4.86 -21.90
N SER A 130 8.13 4.38 -21.22
CA SER A 130 8.91 5.20 -20.30
C SER A 130 9.61 6.35 -21.03
N ILE A 131 10.17 6.13 -22.21
CA ILE A 131 10.79 7.20 -23.03
C ILE A 131 9.73 8.22 -23.46
N LYS A 132 8.61 7.74 -23.99
CA LYS A 132 7.50 8.58 -24.48
C LYS A 132 6.99 9.55 -23.41
N HIS A 133 6.89 9.10 -22.16
CA HIS A 133 6.40 9.92 -21.05
C HIS A 133 7.51 10.59 -20.24
N GLY A 134 8.77 10.47 -20.67
CA GLY A 134 9.91 11.06 -19.96
C GLY A 134 10.13 10.45 -18.57
N LEU A 135 9.89 9.15 -18.39
CA LEU A 135 10.09 8.40 -17.15
C LEU A 135 11.17 7.31 -17.31
N ASN A 136 12.14 7.55 -18.19
CA ASN A 136 13.16 6.59 -18.61
C ASN A 136 14.47 6.62 -17.81
N THR A 137 14.57 7.43 -16.75
CA THR A 137 15.76 7.49 -15.90
C THR A 137 15.40 7.42 -14.42
N LYS A 138 16.32 6.90 -13.59
CA LYS A 138 16.13 6.81 -12.14
C LYS A 138 15.86 8.17 -11.49
N GLU A 139 16.49 9.22 -11.99
CA GLU A 139 16.29 10.59 -11.50
C GLU A 139 14.87 11.10 -11.78
N LYS A 140 14.35 10.87 -12.99
CA LYS A 140 12.97 11.27 -13.33
C LYS A 140 11.94 10.49 -12.53
N ILE A 141 12.16 9.19 -12.31
CA ILE A 141 11.33 8.38 -11.40
C ILE A 141 11.42 8.92 -9.97
N LYS A 142 12.60 9.27 -9.49
CA LYS A 142 12.77 9.86 -8.15
C LYS A 142 11.99 11.17 -8.03
N ASN A 143 12.08 12.06 -9.02
CA ASN A 143 11.33 13.32 -9.03
C ASN A 143 9.82 13.08 -9.05
N LEU A 144 9.34 12.12 -9.85
CA LEU A 144 7.93 11.74 -9.86
C LEU A 144 7.45 11.30 -8.47
N LEU A 145 8.25 10.54 -7.72
CA LEU A 145 7.84 9.98 -6.43
C LEU A 145 8.04 10.93 -5.24
N GLU A 146 9.14 11.70 -5.22
CA GLU A 146 9.57 12.50 -4.07
C GLU A 146 9.28 14.01 -4.21
N ILE A 147 8.89 14.47 -5.40
CA ILE A 147 8.50 15.87 -5.65
C ILE A 147 7.04 15.90 -6.10
N GLU A 148 6.72 15.31 -7.26
CA GLU A 148 5.34 15.34 -7.77
C GLU A 148 4.43 14.48 -6.88
N GLY A 149 4.90 13.33 -6.40
CA GLY A 149 4.12 12.38 -5.61
C GLY A 149 3.78 12.84 -4.20
N VAL A 150 4.31 13.97 -3.73
CA VAL A 150 3.96 14.58 -2.43
C VAL A 150 3.14 15.85 -2.58
N ASP A 151 2.84 16.27 -3.81
CA ASP A 151 2.03 17.44 -4.12
C ASP A 151 0.82 17.03 -4.97
N ASP A 152 -0.35 16.94 -4.33
CA ASP A 152 -1.60 16.52 -4.95
C ASP A 152 -2.03 17.42 -6.13
N SER A 153 -1.47 18.62 -6.30
CA SER A 153 -1.77 19.49 -7.45
C SER A 153 -1.34 18.89 -8.79
N TYR A 154 -0.35 17.98 -8.80
CA TYR A 154 0.06 17.23 -9.99
C TYR A 154 -0.89 16.09 -10.34
N TRP A 155 -1.85 15.77 -9.47
CA TRP A 155 -2.63 14.54 -9.55
C TRP A 155 -4.13 14.79 -9.52
N LYS A 156 -4.85 13.90 -10.20
CA LYS A 156 -6.30 13.80 -10.14
C LYS A 156 -6.63 12.45 -9.51
N LYS A 157 -7.33 12.47 -8.38
CA LYS A 157 -7.85 11.24 -7.78
C LYS A 157 -8.89 10.63 -8.72
N THR A 158 -8.70 9.38 -9.12
CA THR A 158 -9.60 8.68 -10.04
C THR A 158 -10.60 7.82 -9.32
N PHE A 159 -10.15 7.16 -8.25
CA PHE A 159 -10.95 6.25 -7.45
C PHE A 159 -10.36 6.13 -6.03
N SER A 160 -11.20 5.89 -5.04
CA SER A 160 -10.79 5.56 -3.68
C SER A 160 -11.61 4.40 -3.13
N VAL A 161 -10.93 3.54 -2.36
CA VAL A 161 -11.60 2.53 -1.55
C VAL A 161 -11.77 3.09 -0.15
N PRO A 162 -13.01 3.21 0.38
CA PRO A 162 -13.22 3.71 1.73
C PRO A 162 -12.62 2.76 2.75
N TYR A 163 -12.08 3.34 3.83
CA TYR A 163 -11.55 2.56 4.93
C TYR A 163 -12.72 1.81 5.58
N LYS A 164 -12.58 0.49 5.68
CA LYS A 164 -13.52 -0.40 6.37
C LYS A 164 -12.69 -1.44 7.09
N TYR A 165 -12.90 -1.58 8.39
CA TYR A 165 -12.19 -2.58 9.17
C TYR A 165 -12.28 -3.98 8.55
N ASN A 166 -11.17 -4.72 8.54
CA ASN A 166 -11.02 -6.06 7.99
C ASN A 166 -11.24 -6.19 6.47
N ARG A 167 -11.10 -5.09 5.73
CA ARG A 167 -11.09 -5.09 4.27
C ARG A 167 -9.67 -5.25 3.73
N LEU A 168 -9.49 -6.22 2.84
CA LEU A 168 -8.35 -6.36 1.96
C LEU A 168 -8.58 -5.54 0.68
N VAL A 169 -7.59 -4.72 0.31
CA VAL A 169 -7.49 -4.09 -1.01
C VAL A 169 -6.21 -4.57 -1.66
N LEU A 170 -6.33 -5.41 -2.68
CA LEU A 170 -5.21 -5.93 -3.47
C LEU A 170 -5.26 -5.30 -4.86
N PHE A 171 -4.14 -4.85 -5.40
CA PHE A 171 -4.11 -4.10 -6.65
C PHE A 171 -2.80 -4.28 -7.40
N ARG A 172 -2.79 -3.88 -8.67
CA ARG A 172 -1.59 -3.97 -9.50
C ARG A 172 -0.54 -2.95 -9.05
N PRO A 173 0.72 -3.37 -8.86
CA PRO A 173 1.72 -2.56 -8.18
C PRO A 173 2.18 -1.35 -9.03
N TRP A 174 1.94 -1.39 -10.35
CA TRP A 174 2.26 -0.29 -11.26
C TRP A 174 1.24 0.86 -11.24
N LEU A 175 0.07 0.68 -10.60
CA LEU A 175 -0.91 1.76 -10.46
C LEU A 175 -0.37 2.86 -9.55
N PHE A 176 -0.64 4.13 -9.89
CA PHE A 176 -0.35 5.22 -8.98
C PHE A 176 -1.37 5.24 -7.84
N HIS A 177 -0.87 5.12 -6.62
CA HIS A 177 -1.68 4.95 -5.43
C HIS A 177 -1.05 5.63 -4.21
N SER A 178 -1.87 5.89 -3.19
CA SER A 178 -1.43 6.42 -1.90
C SER A 178 -2.30 5.85 -0.79
N PRO A 179 -1.85 5.88 0.48
CA PRO A 179 -2.77 5.74 1.60
C PRO A 179 -3.80 6.88 1.60
N GLY A 180 -4.97 6.60 2.16
CA GLY A 180 -5.89 7.65 2.61
C GLY A 180 -5.37 8.37 3.86
N GLN A 181 -6.14 9.34 4.34
CA GLN A 181 -5.76 10.18 5.48
C GLN A 181 -5.47 9.34 6.73
N ALA A 182 -4.33 9.60 7.38
CA ALA A 182 -4.03 9.06 8.69
C ALA A 182 -4.89 9.74 9.78
N PHE A 183 -5.08 9.06 10.91
CA PHE A 183 -5.89 9.56 12.02
C PHE A 183 -5.33 9.02 13.34
N GLY A 184 -5.94 9.45 14.45
CA GLY A 184 -5.51 9.10 15.80
C GLY A 184 -4.31 9.93 16.28
N ASP A 185 -4.01 9.77 17.56
CA ASP A 185 -2.98 10.47 18.32
C ASP A 185 -2.04 9.51 19.07
N SER A 186 -2.31 8.21 19.03
CA SER A 186 -1.48 7.14 19.58
C SER A 186 -1.37 5.98 18.59
N ILE A 187 -0.48 5.02 18.84
CA ILE A 187 -0.32 3.81 18.00
C ILE A 187 -1.65 3.02 17.97
N GLU A 188 -2.33 2.90 19.10
CA GLU A 188 -3.59 2.16 19.28
C GLU A 188 -4.76 2.82 18.56
N SER A 189 -4.81 4.16 18.53
CA SER A 189 -5.87 4.93 17.86
C SER A 189 -5.53 5.28 16.40
N SER A 190 -4.32 4.94 15.95
CA SER A 190 -3.81 5.32 14.64
C SER A 190 -4.49 4.62 13.46
N ARG A 191 -4.10 5.02 12.24
CA ARG A 191 -4.36 4.22 11.04
C ARG A 191 -3.44 2.99 11.04
N ILE A 192 -4.03 1.82 11.29
CA ILE A 192 -3.34 0.52 11.37
C ILE A 192 -3.61 -0.25 10.09
N VAL A 193 -2.57 -0.58 9.33
CA VAL A 193 -2.72 -1.43 8.15
C VAL A 193 -1.68 -2.52 8.10
N GLN A 194 -2.05 -3.68 7.58
CA GLN A 194 -1.07 -4.65 7.11
C GLN A 194 -0.68 -4.34 5.67
N THR A 195 0.61 -4.37 5.35
CA THR A 195 1.10 -4.20 3.97
C THR A 195 1.35 -5.54 3.30
N LEU A 196 0.99 -5.68 2.02
CA LEU A 196 1.14 -6.90 1.24
C LEU A 196 1.93 -6.60 -0.04
N PHE A 197 2.92 -7.43 -0.34
CA PHE A 197 3.73 -7.37 -1.56
C PHE A 197 4.02 -8.80 -2.03
N LEU A 198 3.27 -9.24 -3.04
CA LEU A 198 3.26 -10.61 -3.52
C LEU A 198 4.06 -10.73 -4.83
N ALA A 199 4.83 -11.80 -4.97
CA ALA A 199 5.58 -12.17 -6.16
C ALA A 199 5.29 -13.63 -6.56
N LEU A 200 5.71 -14.00 -7.77
CA LEU A 200 5.80 -15.39 -8.21
C LEU A 200 7.20 -15.93 -7.88
#